data_AF-A0A6P2GX29-F1
#
_entry.id   AF-A0A6P2GX29-F1
#
_cell.length_a   1.000
_cell.length_b   1.000
_cell.length_c   1.000
_cell.angle_alpha   90.00
_cell.angle_beta   90.00
_cell.angle_gamma   90.00
#
_symmetry.space_group_name_H-M   'P 1'
#
loop_
_entity.id
_entity.type
_entity.pdbx_description
1 polymer ?
#
loop_
_entity_poly.entity_id
_entity_poly.type
_entity_poly.pdbx_seq_one_letter_code
_entity_poly.pdbx_strand_id
1 'polypeptide(L)'
;MIDTVLTRKFGEPFPIFDSIEAASDAIIKAAFRLYVVMNPNHSADDFLTEILIPIAQSSPENPAQIEVRAFQNHSKHSFMIYMRAICHACAYVQAARNAHEEGRDREGWSHIANAHYLLGFAEGVFALEPALVGVISRQGKAGSTARNEKYDALRQFARELAKKGGYPSKRNAALSIKPMVLAKAKADGKVNLSEAQAERTITKWLDGMTFARKQ
;
A
#
# COMPACT_ATOMS: atom_id res chain seq x y z
N MET A 1 27.54 -20.80 -17.23
CA MET A 1 26.30 -20.88 -16.44
C MET A 1 26.73 -21.20 -15.02
N ILE A 2 26.97 -20.18 -14.19
CA ILE A 2 27.28 -20.37 -12.78
C ILE A 2 25.98 -20.05 -12.04
N ASP A 3 25.28 -21.10 -11.62
CA ASP A 3 24.24 -21.04 -10.60
C ASP A 3 24.89 -20.49 -9.33
N THR A 4 24.93 -19.17 -9.22
CA THR A 4 25.32 -18.53 -7.97
C THR A 4 24.09 -18.64 -7.08
N VAL A 5 24.02 -19.71 -6.29
CA VAL A 5 22.96 -19.86 -5.28
C VAL A 5 23.02 -18.63 -4.38
N LEU A 6 22.01 -17.79 -4.52
CA LEU A 6 21.85 -16.49 -3.91
C LEU A 6 21.43 -16.68 -2.44
N THR A 7 22.38 -16.84 -1.52
CA THR A 7 22.16 -17.35 -0.15
C THR A 7 21.75 -16.32 0.93
N ARG A 8 22.03 -15.02 0.76
CA ARG A 8 21.70 -14.00 1.79
C ARG A 8 20.19 -13.82 1.99
N LYS A 9 19.70 -13.90 3.23
CA LYS A 9 18.32 -13.53 3.60
C LYS A 9 18.19 -12.03 3.82
N PHE A 10 16.99 -11.47 3.61
CA PHE A 10 16.73 -10.07 3.94
C PHE A 10 17.02 -9.78 5.41
N GLY A 11 17.70 -8.67 5.69
CA GLY A 11 18.11 -8.28 7.04
C GLY A 11 19.39 -8.94 7.56
N GLU A 12 20.00 -9.91 6.86
CA GLU A 12 21.31 -10.43 7.26
C GLU A 12 22.39 -9.37 7.00
N PRO A 13 23.36 -9.15 7.91
CA PRO A 13 24.47 -8.24 7.65
C PRO A 13 25.23 -8.64 6.38
N PHE A 14 25.69 -7.65 5.62
CA PHE A 14 26.65 -7.93 4.55
C PHE A 14 28.00 -8.35 5.14
N PRO A 15 28.76 -9.22 4.46
CA PRO A 15 30.12 -9.52 4.85
C PRO A 15 31.02 -8.28 4.68
N ILE A 16 32.22 -8.35 5.25
CA ILE A 16 33.28 -7.40 4.89
C ILE A 16 33.66 -7.66 3.41
N PHE A 17 33.82 -6.58 2.66
CA PHE A 17 34.20 -6.64 1.24
C PHE A 17 35.64 -6.19 1.07
N ASP A 18 36.38 -6.91 0.23
CA ASP A 18 37.78 -6.62 -0.07
C ASP A 18 37.95 -5.58 -1.20
N SER A 19 36.86 -5.25 -1.93
CA SER A 19 36.87 -4.26 -3.01
C SER A 19 35.52 -3.55 -3.20
N ILE A 20 35.56 -2.38 -3.85
CA ILE A 20 34.36 -1.59 -4.17
C ILE A 20 33.50 -2.34 -5.19
N GLU A 21 34.09 -3.06 -6.14
CA GLU A 21 33.37 -3.88 -7.13
C GLU A 21 32.61 -5.02 -6.45
N ALA A 22 33.27 -5.75 -5.54
CA ALA A 22 32.65 -6.84 -4.81
C ALA A 22 31.46 -6.34 -3.97
N ALA A 23 31.63 -5.20 -3.29
CA ALA A 23 30.55 -4.55 -2.54
C ALA A 23 29.42 -4.09 -3.46
N SER A 24 29.74 -3.43 -4.58
CA SER A 24 28.78 -2.94 -5.57
C SER A 24 27.92 -4.08 -6.11
N ASP A 25 28.54 -5.17 -6.54
CA ASP A 25 27.83 -6.33 -7.09
C ASP A 25 26.92 -6.99 -6.07
N ALA A 26 27.36 -7.09 -4.81
CA ALA A 26 26.54 -7.64 -3.74
C ALA A 26 25.31 -6.78 -3.45
N ILE A 27 25.47 -5.45 -3.41
CA ILE A 27 24.38 -4.50 -3.19
C ILE A 27 23.39 -4.55 -4.35
N ILE A 28 23.86 -4.51 -5.60
CA ILE A 28 23.00 -4.55 -6.79
C ILE A 28 22.21 -5.85 -6.84
N LYS A 29 22.84 -7.00 -6.54
CA LYS A 29 22.15 -8.29 -6.46
C LYS A 29 21.07 -8.29 -5.37
N ALA A 30 21.33 -7.69 -4.21
CA ALA A 30 20.34 -7.61 -3.14
C ALA A 30 19.20 -6.64 -3.46
N ALA A 31 19.50 -5.48 -4.05
CA ALA A 31 18.52 -4.52 -4.54
C ALA A 31 17.59 -5.15 -5.61
N PHE A 32 18.17 -5.89 -6.56
CA PHE A 32 17.44 -6.66 -7.55
C PHE A 32 16.48 -7.68 -6.92
N ARG A 33 16.95 -8.47 -5.95
CA ARG A 33 16.08 -9.44 -5.26
C ARG A 33 14.90 -8.75 -4.59
N LEU A 34 15.15 -7.66 -3.89
CA LEU A 34 14.09 -6.90 -3.24
C LEU A 34 13.11 -6.37 -4.28
N TYR A 35 13.60 -5.83 -5.40
CA TYR A 35 12.77 -5.37 -6.51
C TYR A 35 11.86 -6.48 -7.08
N VAL A 36 12.37 -7.66 -7.38
CA VAL A 36 11.56 -8.78 -7.93
C VAL A 36 10.54 -9.30 -6.92
N VAL A 37 10.93 -9.40 -5.64
CA VAL A 37 10.00 -9.85 -4.59
C VAL A 37 8.80 -8.90 -4.47
N MET A 38 9.02 -7.60 -4.65
CA MET A 38 7.97 -6.58 -4.60
C MET A 38 7.22 -6.42 -5.93
N ASN A 39 7.87 -6.80 -7.04
CA ASN A 39 7.34 -6.70 -8.39
C ASN A 39 7.39 -8.08 -9.06
N PRO A 40 6.54 -9.05 -8.67
CA PRO A 40 6.65 -10.44 -9.11
C PRO A 40 6.45 -10.64 -10.62
N ASN A 41 5.92 -9.64 -11.31
CA ASN A 41 5.76 -9.65 -12.77
C ASN A 41 6.98 -9.06 -13.51
N HIS A 42 7.98 -8.57 -12.80
CA HIS A 42 9.18 -7.97 -13.39
C HIS A 42 10.37 -8.92 -13.25
N SER A 43 11.24 -8.84 -14.23
CA SER A 43 12.42 -9.66 -14.43
C SER A 43 13.71 -8.92 -14.07
N ALA A 44 14.84 -9.61 -14.20
CA ALA A 44 16.16 -8.98 -14.13
C ALA A 44 16.36 -7.92 -15.22
N ASP A 45 15.82 -8.16 -16.41
CA ASP A 45 15.94 -7.23 -17.53
C ASP A 45 15.15 -5.94 -17.26
N ASP A 46 13.99 -6.05 -16.61
CA ASP A 46 13.21 -4.86 -16.23
C ASP A 46 13.97 -4.04 -15.18
N PHE A 47 14.56 -4.68 -14.16
CA PHE A 47 15.39 -3.96 -13.18
C PHE A 47 16.61 -3.28 -13.83
N LEU A 48 17.28 -3.96 -14.75
CA LEU A 48 18.42 -3.42 -15.48
C LEU A 48 18.00 -2.20 -16.33
N THR A 49 16.94 -2.33 -17.11
CA THR A 49 16.51 -1.32 -18.08
C THR A 49 15.80 -0.13 -17.46
N GLU A 50 14.98 -0.35 -16.44
CA GLU A 50 14.19 0.71 -15.81
C GLU A 50 14.94 1.45 -14.70
N ILE A 51 15.94 0.82 -14.07
CA ILE A 51 16.64 1.38 -12.91
C ILE A 51 18.12 1.56 -13.16
N LEU A 52 18.86 0.48 -13.46
CA LEU A 52 20.32 0.54 -13.50
C LEU A 52 20.86 1.34 -14.68
N ILE A 53 20.35 1.12 -15.89
CA ILE A 53 20.79 1.85 -17.10
C ILE A 53 20.52 3.36 -16.96
N PRO A 54 19.32 3.83 -16.57
CA PRO A 54 19.07 5.25 -16.36
C PRO A 54 20.02 5.86 -15.33
N ILE A 55 20.28 5.18 -14.21
CA ILE A 55 21.22 5.65 -13.19
C ILE A 55 22.65 5.74 -13.72
N ALA A 56 23.11 4.72 -14.44
CA ALA A 56 24.45 4.71 -15.03
C ALA A 56 24.65 5.84 -16.06
N GLN A 57 23.58 6.25 -16.74
CA GLN A 57 23.58 7.36 -17.70
C GLN A 57 23.30 8.73 -17.06
N SER A 58 23.00 8.78 -15.76
CA SER A 58 22.67 10.00 -15.06
C SER A 58 23.89 10.82 -14.69
N SER A 59 23.72 12.14 -14.62
CA SER A 59 24.71 13.06 -14.08
C SER A 59 24.05 14.06 -13.13
N PRO A 60 24.82 14.81 -12.32
CA PRO A 60 24.27 15.89 -11.49
C PRO A 60 23.50 16.95 -12.31
N GLU A 61 23.94 17.22 -13.54
CA GLU A 61 23.31 18.18 -14.46
C GLU A 61 22.09 17.60 -15.16
N ASN A 62 22.06 16.28 -15.37
CA ASN A 62 20.96 15.56 -15.99
C ASN A 62 20.57 14.32 -15.16
N PRO A 63 19.86 14.51 -14.04
CA PRO A 63 19.50 13.41 -13.16
C PRO A 63 18.48 12.48 -13.82
N ALA A 64 18.65 11.17 -13.65
CA ALA A 64 17.72 10.19 -14.19
C ALA A 64 16.32 10.35 -13.58
N GLN A 65 15.31 10.30 -14.45
CA GLN A 65 13.92 10.19 -14.05
C GLN A 65 13.48 8.73 -14.14
N ILE A 66 13.36 8.06 -12.99
CA ILE A 66 12.86 6.70 -12.90
C ILE A 66 11.37 6.74 -12.55
N GLU A 67 10.52 6.21 -13.44
CA GLU A 67 9.10 6.04 -13.15
C GLU A 67 8.88 4.88 -12.18
N VAL A 68 8.18 5.15 -11.08
CA VAL A 68 7.83 4.14 -10.08
C VAL A 68 6.32 3.96 -10.08
N ARG A 69 5.84 2.79 -10.54
CA ARG A 69 4.41 2.46 -10.58
C ARG A 69 4.06 1.52 -9.44
N ALA A 70 3.20 1.97 -8.53
CA ALA A 70 2.73 1.13 -7.43
C ALA A 70 1.80 0.03 -7.93
N PHE A 71 2.17 -1.24 -7.71
CA PHE A 71 1.36 -2.40 -8.07
C PHE A 71 0.39 -2.81 -6.95
N GLN A 72 -0.67 -3.53 -7.32
CA GLN A 72 -1.86 -3.79 -6.49
C GLN A 72 -1.60 -4.47 -5.13
N ASN A 73 -0.45 -5.11 -4.95
CA ASN A 73 -0.15 -5.95 -3.78
C ASN A 73 0.44 -5.17 -2.60
N HIS A 74 0.77 -3.89 -2.79
CA HIS A 74 1.39 -3.06 -1.76
C HIS A 74 0.57 -1.81 -1.49
N SER A 75 0.69 -1.30 -0.27
CA SER A 75 0.17 0.04 0.00
C SER A 75 0.96 1.05 -0.83
N LYS A 76 0.27 1.92 -1.59
CA LYS A 76 0.94 2.93 -2.44
C LYS A 76 2.01 3.74 -1.69
N HIS A 77 1.79 3.99 -0.39
CA HIS A 77 2.74 4.72 0.45
C HIS A 77 4.02 3.93 0.74
N SER A 78 3.92 2.66 1.18
CA SER A 78 5.10 1.84 1.44
C SER A 78 5.85 1.55 0.14
N PHE A 79 5.12 1.34 -0.96
CA PHE A 79 5.70 1.13 -2.29
C PHE A 79 6.67 2.22 -2.73
N MET A 80 6.23 3.46 -2.61
CA MET A 80 7.09 4.60 -2.97
C MET A 80 8.32 4.71 -2.07
N ILE A 81 8.20 4.35 -0.79
CA ILE A 81 9.30 4.47 0.19
C ILE A 81 10.43 3.50 -0.13
N TYR A 82 10.16 2.20 -0.28
CA TYR A 82 11.22 1.24 -0.57
C TYR A 82 11.76 1.38 -1.99
N MET A 83 10.94 1.73 -2.99
CA MET A 83 11.43 1.91 -4.36
C MET A 83 12.40 3.08 -4.45
N ARG A 84 12.09 4.19 -3.77
CA ARG A 84 13.01 5.33 -3.67
C ARG A 84 14.34 4.94 -3.00
N ALA A 85 14.26 4.16 -1.92
CA ALA A 85 15.45 3.68 -1.22
C ALA A 85 16.31 2.75 -2.10
N ILE A 86 15.68 1.86 -2.88
CA ILE A 86 16.36 0.99 -3.86
C ILE A 86 17.05 1.82 -4.93
N CYS A 87 16.35 2.77 -5.56
CA CYS A 87 16.93 3.62 -6.60
C CYS A 87 18.11 4.44 -6.05
N HIS A 88 17.97 5.02 -4.86
CA HIS A 88 19.08 5.74 -4.22
C HIS A 88 20.26 4.82 -3.88
N ALA A 89 20.02 3.60 -3.40
CA ALA A 89 21.09 2.63 -3.15
C ALA A 89 21.86 2.30 -4.43
N CYS A 90 21.14 2.10 -5.55
CA CYS A 90 21.77 1.87 -6.86
C CYS A 90 22.54 3.10 -7.35
N ALA A 91 22.02 4.31 -7.13
CA ALA A 91 22.71 5.55 -7.48
C ALA A 91 24.02 5.73 -6.70
N TYR A 92 24.02 5.40 -5.41
CA TYR A 92 25.24 5.42 -4.61
C TYR A 92 26.22 4.32 -5.04
N VAL A 93 25.76 3.13 -5.46
CA VAL A 93 26.64 2.13 -6.07
C VAL A 93 27.29 2.68 -7.35
N GLN A 94 26.53 3.35 -8.20
CA GLN A 94 27.10 3.96 -9.42
C GLN A 94 28.11 5.06 -9.08
N ALA A 95 27.80 5.93 -8.12
CA ALA A 95 28.73 6.95 -7.64
C ALA A 95 30.00 6.33 -7.05
N ALA A 96 29.88 5.19 -6.35
CA ALA A 96 31.03 4.46 -5.82
C ALA A 96 31.93 3.92 -6.94
N ARG A 97 31.34 3.36 -7.99
CA ARG A 97 32.06 2.86 -9.18
C ARG A 97 32.79 4.00 -9.89
N ASN A 98 32.12 5.12 -10.16
CA ASN A 98 32.74 6.29 -10.78
C ASN A 98 33.90 6.83 -9.93
N ALA A 99 33.71 6.97 -8.62
CA ALA A 99 34.77 7.41 -7.71
C ALA A 99 35.97 6.45 -7.72
N HIS A 100 35.74 5.14 -7.77
CA HIS A 100 36.80 4.14 -7.87
C HIS A 100 37.57 4.23 -9.19
N GLU A 101 36.86 4.34 -10.31
CA GLU A 101 37.47 4.50 -11.65
C GLU A 101 38.34 5.76 -11.73
N GLU A 102 37.99 6.81 -10.97
CA GLU A 102 38.75 8.05 -10.87
C GLU A 102 39.81 8.03 -9.74
N GLY A 103 40.06 6.88 -9.11
CA GLY A 103 41.08 6.69 -8.07
C GLY A 103 40.74 7.30 -6.70
N ARG A 104 39.47 7.64 -6.46
CA ARG A 104 38.95 8.22 -5.20
C ARG A 104 38.31 7.17 -4.30
N ASP A 105 39.06 6.13 -3.95
CA ASP A 105 38.54 4.98 -3.20
C ASP A 105 37.88 5.33 -1.87
N ARG A 106 38.43 6.31 -1.14
CA ARG A 106 37.84 6.76 0.14
C ARG A 106 36.42 7.29 -0.06
N GLU A 107 36.20 8.02 -1.14
CA GLU A 107 34.88 8.51 -1.51
C GLU A 107 33.99 7.34 -1.96
N GLY A 108 34.54 6.42 -2.76
CA GLY A 108 33.83 5.22 -3.20
C GLY A 108 33.31 4.38 -2.04
N TRP A 109 34.13 4.12 -1.01
CA TRP A 109 33.69 3.43 0.20
C TRP A 109 32.63 4.20 1.00
N SER A 110 32.68 5.54 1.01
CA SER A 110 31.62 6.36 1.61
C SER A 110 30.30 6.18 0.88
N HIS A 111 30.32 6.13 -0.46
CA HIS A 111 29.13 5.87 -1.27
C HIS A 111 28.60 4.44 -1.05
N ILE A 112 29.47 3.43 -0.96
CA ILE A 112 29.07 2.05 -0.60
C ILE A 112 28.35 2.01 0.76
N ALA A 113 28.84 2.74 1.76
CA ALA A 113 28.20 2.79 3.08
C ALA A 113 26.77 3.38 3.00
N ASN A 114 26.58 4.45 2.23
CA ASN A 114 25.26 5.04 1.99
C ASN A 114 24.33 4.08 1.25
N ALA A 115 24.85 3.37 0.24
CA ALA A 115 24.09 2.36 -0.49
C ALA A 115 23.60 1.22 0.41
N HIS A 116 24.48 0.69 1.28
CA HIS A 116 24.11 -0.31 2.28
C HIS A 116 23.03 0.18 3.24
N TYR A 117 23.17 1.39 3.77
CA TYR A 117 22.19 1.96 4.69
C TYR A 117 20.79 2.04 4.06
N LEU A 118 20.71 2.55 2.83
CA LEU A 118 19.44 2.71 2.12
C LEU A 118 18.81 1.36 1.75
N LEU A 119 19.63 0.39 1.34
CA LEU A 119 19.14 -0.96 1.07
C LEU A 119 18.60 -1.62 2.35
N GLY A 120 19.33 -1.52 3.48
CA GLY A 120 18.87 -2.02 4.77
C GLY A 120 17.58 -1.34 5.24
N PHE A 121 17.45 -0.03 5.01
CA PHE A 121 16.21 0.70 5.26
C PHE A 121 15.05 0.16 4.41
N ALA A 122 15.26 -0.10 3.11
CA ALA A 122 14.25 -0.69 2.24
C ALA A 122 13.81 -2.08 2.72
N GLU A 123 14.76 -2.94 3.09
CA GLU A 123 14.49 -4.27 3.66
C GLU A 123 13.67 -4.19 4.95
N GLY A 124 14.00 -3.25 5.84
CA GLY A 124 13.28 -3.03 7.09
C GLY A 124 11.83 -2.58 6.86
N VAL A 125 11.61 -1.65 5.94
CA VAL A 125 10.25 -1.20 5.57
C VAL A 125 9.45 -2.36 4.97
N PHE A 126 10.04 -3.13 4.06
CA PHE A 126 9.41 -4.30 3.46
C PHE A 126 8.97 -5.32 4.52
N ALA A 127 9.85 -5.63 5.49
CA ALA A 127 9.52 -6.56 6.58
C ALA A 127 8.38 -6.07 7.49
N LEU A 128 8.24 -4.75 7.65
CA LEU A 128 7.20 -4.13 8.49
C LEU A 128 5.85 -3.96 7.78
N GLU A 129 5.79 -4.01 6.45
CA GLU A 129 4.56 -3.72 5.69
C GLU A 129 3.36 -4.58 6.09
N PRO A 130 3.47 -5.91 6.28
CA PRO A 130 2.34 -6.73 6.73
C PRO A 130 1.78 -6.28 8.09
N ALA A 131 2.66 -5.88 9.02
CA ALA A 131 2.26 -5.37 10.32
C ALA A 131 1.55 -4.02 10.18
N LEU A 132 2.04 -3.13 9.31
CA LEU A 132 1.44 -1.83 9.04
C LEU A 132 0.02 -1.98 8.45
N VAL A 133 -0.15 -2.87 7.46
CA VAL A 133 -1.47 -3.21 6.89
C VAL A 133 -2.42 -3.76 7.97
N GLY A 134 -1.90 -4.60 8.87
CA GLY A 134 -2.65 -5.09 10.02
C GLY A 134 -3.16 -3.96 10.93
N VAL A 135 -2.33 -2.99 11.26
CA VAL A 135 -2.69 -1.83 12.11
C VAL A 135 -3.71 -0.92 11.39
N ILE A 136 -3.45 -0.57 10.14
CA ILE A 136 -4.33 0.29 9.33
C ILE A 136 -5.71 -0.36 9.17
N SER A 137 -5.76 -1.66 8.88
CA SER A 137 -7.04 -2.37 8.72
C SER A 137 -7.84 -2.43 10.03
N ARG A 138 -7.19 -2.60 11.18
CA ARG A 138 -7.84 -2.54 12.51
C ARG A 138 -8.41 -1.15 12.81
N GLN A 139 -7.65 -0.10 12.54
CA GLN A 139 -8.13 1.27 12.70
C GLN A 139 -9.32 1.58 11.77
N GLY A 140 -9.24 1.17 10.51
CA GLY A 140 -10.35 1.30 9.55
C GLY A 140 -11.61 0.57 9.99
N LYS A 141 -11.47 -0.65 10.53
CA LYS A 141 -12.59 -1.39 11.13
C LYS A 141 -13.17 -0.65 12.32
N ALA A 142 -12.35 -0.16 13.26
CA ALA A 142 -12.82 0.61 14.42
C ALA A 142 -13.60 1.86 14.00
N GLY A 143 -13.09 2.62 13.02
CA GLY A 143 -13.80 3.79 12.48
C GLY A 143 -15.08 3.44 11.71
N SER A 144 -15.12 2.31 11.00
CA SER A 144 -16.34 1.81 10.34
C SER A 144 -17.39 1.39 11.37
N THR A 145 -16.99 0.67 12.40
CA THR A 145 -17.88 0.23 13.49
C THR A 145 -18.45 1.45 14.22
N ALA A 146 -17.61 2.39 14.66
CA ALA A 146 -18.05 3.61 15.33
C ALA A 146 -18.99 4.48 14.48
N ARG A 147 -18.81 4.51 13.15
CA ARG A 147 -19.76 5.19 12.24
C ARG A 147 -21.08 4.45 12.13
N ASN A 148 -21.05 3.12 12.04
CA ASN A 148 -22.26 2.30 11.93
C ASN A 148 -23.11 2.33 13.21
N GLU A 149 -22.48 2.35 14.39
CA GLU A 149 -23.13 2.43 15.70
C GLU A 149 -24.01 3.68 15.83
N LYS A 150 -23.55 4.82 15.27
CA LYS A 150 -24.34 6.07 15.27
C LYS A 150 -25.70 5.94 14.58
N TYR A 151 -25.83 5.00 13.64
CA TYR A 151 -27.08 4.76 12.92
C TYR A 151 -27.95 3.67 13.57
N ASP A 152 -27.55 3.04 14.67
CA ASP A 152 -28.26 1.88 15.21
C ASP A 152 -29.68 2.23 15.71
N ALA A 153 -29.84 3.35 16.42
CA ALA A 153 -31.16 3.84 16.83
C ALA A 153 -32.08 4.12 15.62
N LEU A 154 -31.54 4.73 14.57
CA LEU A 154 -32.29 5.03 13.35
C LEU A 154 -32.62 3.75 12.55
N ARG A 155 -31.72 2.76 12.57
CA ARG A 155 -31.91 1.43 11.98
C ARG A 155 -33.02 0.67 12.70
N GLN A 156 -33.02 0.67 14.03
CA GLN A 156 -34.08 0.06 14.83
C GLN A 156 -35.43 0.72 14.54
N PHE A 157 -35.48 2.05 14.53
CA PHE A 157 -36.68 2.80 14.17
C PHE A 157 -37.22 2.44 12.78
N ALA A 158 -36.34 2.34 11.77
CA ALA A 158 -36.72 1.91 10.43
C ALA A 158 -37.29 0.47 10.41
N ARG A 159 -36.70 -0.45 11.18
CA ARG A 159 -37.21 -1.83 11.31
C ARG A 159 -38.56 -1.90 12.01
N GLU A 160 -38.79 -1.07 13.02
CA GLU A 160 -40.09 -0.99 13.71
C GLU A 160 -41.19 -0.49 12.76
N LEU A 161 -40.91 0.56 11.98
CA LEU A 161 -41.84 1.05 10.96
C LEU A 161 -42.12 -0.02 9.91
N ALA A 162 -41.07 -0.69 9.41
CA ALA A 162 -41.19 -1.77 8.44
C ALA A 162 -42.05 -2.94 8.95
N LYS A 163 -41.93 -3.29 10.24
CA LYS A 163 -42.73 -4.35 10.88
C LYS A 163 -44.20 -3.98 11.01
N LYS A 164 -44.51 -2.70 11.26
CA LYS A 164 -45.90 -2.22 11.44
C LYS A 164 -46.68 -2.10 10.12
N GLY A 165 -46.01 -1.80 9.01
CA GLY A 165 -46.69 -1.39 7.78
C GLY A 165 -47.05 -2.48 6.76
N GLY A 166 -46.86 -3.76 7.06
CA GLY A 166 -47.38 -4.87 6.24
C GLY A 166 -46.98 -4.82 4.76
N TYR A 167 -45.72 -4.49 4.47
CA TYR A 167 -45.28 -4.19 3.10
C TYR A 167 -45.04 -5.44 2.23
N PRO A 168 -45.32 -5.37 0.92
CA PRO A 168 -45.15 -6.48 -0.03
C PRO A 168 -43.68 -6.80 -0.38
N SER A 169 -42.76 -5.86 -0.15
CA SER A 169 -41.34 -6.09 -0.39
C SER A 169 -40.48 -5.13 0.43
N LYS A 170 -39.20 -5.51 0.61
CA LYS A 170 -38.19 -4.71 1.30
C LYS A 170 -37.99 -3.32 0.67
N ARG A 171 -37.94 -3.25 -0.67
CA ARG A 171 -37.77 -1.99 -1.40
C ARG A 171 -39.00 -1.09 -1.23
N ASN A 172 -40.20 -1.68 -1.27
CA ASN A 172 -41.44 -0.94 -1.05
C ASN A 172 -41.50 -0.39 0.38
N ALA A 173 -41.17 -1.21 1.39
CA ALA A 173 -41.06 -0.76 2.78
C ALA A 173 -40.09 0.40 2.92
N ALA A 174 -38.88 0.28 2.34
CA ALA A 174 -37.86 1.32 2.40
C ALA A 174 -38.32 2.65 1.78
N LEU A 175 -39.02 2.60 0.63
CA LEU A 175 -39.60 3.79 -0.01
C LEU A 175 -40.69 4.43 0.85
N SER A 176 -41.61 3.62 1.39
CA SER A 176 -42.74 4.08 2.19
C SER A 176 -42.32 4.71 3.52
N ILE A 177 -41.31 4.16 4.19
CA ILE A 177 -40.84 4.67 5.50
C ILE A 177 -39.77 5.76 5.37
N LYS A 178 -39.21 5.97 4.16
CA LYS A 178 -38.14 6.95 3.89
C LYS A 178 -38.42 8.34 4.49
N PRO A 179 -39.62 8.95 4.31
CA PRO A 179 -39.88 10.29 4.84
C PRO A 179 -39.81 10.34 6.38
N MET A 180 -40.33 9.30 7.05
CA MET A 180 -40.36 9.21 8.51
C MET A 180 -38.95 9.02 9.09
N VAL A 181 -38.13 8.20 8.43
CA VAL A 181 -36.72 7.97 8.82
C VAL A 181 -35.88 9.24 8.62
N LEU A 182 -36.08 9.97 7.53
CA LEU A 182 -35.38 11.25 7.29
C LEU A 182 -35.78 12.33 8.32
N ALA A 183 -37.08 12.41 8.66
CA ALA A 183 -37.55 13.33 9.70
C ALA A 183 -36.93 13.01 11.07
N LYS A 184 -36.86 11.73 11.44
CA LYS A 184 -36.22 11.28 12.68
C LYS A 184 -34.72 11.58 12.69
N ALA A 185 -34.02 11.33 11.59
CA ALA A 185 -32.59 11.65 11.46
C ALA A 185 -32.32 13.15 11.64
N LYS A 186 -33.15 14.01 11.03
CA LYS A 186 -33.04 15.47 11.16
C LYS A 186 -33.36 15.96 12.58
N ALA A 187 -34.37 15.38 13.23
CA ALA A 187 -34.76 15.72 14.59
C ALA A 187 -33.70 15.32 15.63
N ASP A 188 -33.08 14.15 15.46
CA ASP A 188 -32.08 13.67 16.40
C ASP A 188 -30.73 14.41 16.27
N GLY A 189 -30.47 15.09 15.14
CA GLY A 189 -29.30 15.95 14.90
C GLY A 189 -27.92 15.25 14.91
N LYS A 190 -27.89 13.96 15.25
CA LYS A 190 -26.66 13.15 15.45
C LYS A 190 -26.12 12.51 14.17
N VAL A 191 -26.95 12.37 13.15
CA VAL A 191 -26.60 11.69 11.89
C VAL A 191 -27.18 12.43 10.70
N ASN A 192 -26.33 12.65 9.69
CA ASN A 192 -26.78 13.20 8.42
C ASN A 192 -27.08 12.04 7.46
N LEU A 193 -28.33 11.93 7.01
CA LEU A 193 -28.77 10.95 6.02
C LEU A 193 -29.23 11.69 4.78
N SER A 194 -28.46 11.59 3.69
CA SER A 194 -28.81 12.20 2.41
C SER A 194 -30.10 11.59 1.87
N GLU A 195 -31.04 12.43 1.43
CA GLU A 195 -32.30 12.00 0.82
C GLU A 195 -32.08 11.13 -0.43
N ALA A 196 -31.10 11.49 -1.26
CA ALA A 196 -30.74 10.76 -2.47
C ALA A 196 -30.24 9.33 -2.18
N GLN A 197 -29.66 9.10 -1.00
CA GLN A 197 -29.09 7.81 -0.61
C GLN A 197 -29.99 7.04 0.37
N ALA A 198 -31.02 7.69 0.93
CA ALA A 198 -31.82 7.16 2.01
C ALA A 198 -32.53 5.85 1.65
N GLU A 199 -33.12 5.73 0.45
CA GLU A 199 -33.79 4.49 0.01
C GLU A 199 -32.83 3.30 0.05
N ARG A 200 -31.64 3.45 -0.54
CA ARG A 200 -30.65 2.38 -0.64
C ARG A 200 -30.11 1.99 0.73
N THR A 201 -29.85 2.97 1.59
CA THR A 201 -29.36 2.76 2.95
C THR A 201 -30.42 2.06 3.82
N ILE A 202 -31.67 2.52 3.78
CA ILE A 202 -32.78 1.89 4.51
C ILE A 202 -33.02 0.47 3.99
N THR A 203 -32.97 0.25 2.67
CA THR A 203 -33.12 -1.08 2.07
C THR A 203 -32.10 -2.07 2.64
N LYS A 204 -30.84 -1.67 2.82
CA LYS A 204 -29.80 -2.49 3.48
C LYS A 204 -30.10 -2.71 4.96
N TRP A 205 -30.57 -1.69 5.67
CA TRP A 205 -30.94 -1.81 7.08
C TRP A 205 -32.06 -2.80 7.35
N LEU A 206 -32.93 -3.04 6.38
CA LEU A 206 -34.03 -3.99 6.45
C LEU A 206 -33.63 -5.43 6.04
N ASP A 207 -32.35 -5.70 5.76
CA ASP A 207 -31.87 -7.04 5.42
C ASP A 207 -32.20 -8.07 6.53
N GLY A 208 -32.67 -9.25 6.14
CA GLY A 208 -33.09 -10.31 7.05
C GLY A 208 -34.50 -10.15 7.64
N MET A 209 -35.25 -9.09 7.30
CA MET A 209 -36.68 -9.00 7.65
C MET A 209 -37.55 -9.78 6.65
N THR A 210 -38.59 -10.44 7.17
CA THR A 210 -39.64 -11.07 6.35
C THR A 210 -40.68 -10.03 5.97
N PHE A 211 -41.04 -10.01 4.68
CA PHE A 211 -42.08 -9.13 4.14
C PHE A 211 -43.25 -9.98 3.64
N ALA A 212 -44.45 -9.39 3.59
CA ALA A 212 -45.62 -10.09 3.07
C ALA A 212 -45.34 -10.47 1.62
N ARG A 213 -45.24 -11.77 1.33
CA ARG A 213 -44.99 -12.23 -0.04
C ARG A 213 -46.23 -11.88 -0.85
N LYS A 214 -46.06 -11.21 -2.00
CA LYS A 214 -47.12 -11.16 -3.02
C LYS A 214 -47.52 -12.61 -3.31
N GLN A 215 -48.76 -12.99 -3.00
CA GLN A 215 -49.45 -14.06 -3.72
C GLN A 215 -49.76 -13.56 -5.12
#